data_AF-A0A948SG94-F1
#
_entry.id   AF-A0A948SG94-F1
#
_cell.length_a   1.000
_cell.length_b   1.000
_cell.length_c   1.000
_cell.angle_alpha   90.00
_cell.angle_beta   90.00
_cell.angle_gamma   90.00
#
_symmetry.space_group_name_H-M   'P 1'
#
loop_
_entity.id
_entity.type
_entity.pdbx_description
1 polymer ?
#
loop_
_entity_poly.entity_id
_entity_poly.type
_entity_poly.pdbx_seq_one_letter_code
_entity_poly.pdbx_strand_id
1 'polypeptide(L)'
;MAKKIVGYIKLQIPAGKANPSPPVGPALGQRGLNIMEFCKAFNAATQGMEPGLPTPVVITAYADKSFTFVMKSPPATILIKKAA
;
A
#
# COMPACT_ATOMS: atom_id res chain seq x y z
N MET A 1 16.83 -15.35 6.54
CA MET A 1 17.79 -14.78 5.58
C MET A 1 17.30 -13.40 5.18
N ALA A 2 17.99 -12.33 5.56
CA ALA A 2 17.51 -10.96 5.41
C ALA A 2 17.82 -10.43 4.00
N LYS A 3 16.79 -10.28 3.15
CA LYS A 3 16.93 -9.62 1.84
C LYS A 3 17.42 -8.18 2.03
N LYS A 4 18.42 -7.74 1.27
CA LYS A 4 18.96 -6.37 1.32
C LYS A 4 17.87 -5.37 0.91
N ILE A 5 17.51 -4.48 1.82
CA ILE A 5 16.51 -3.43 1.59
C ILE A 5 17.20 -2.26 0.86
N VAL A 6 16.66 -1.86 -0.28
CA VAL A 6 17.13 -0.75 -1.14
C VAL A 6 16.52 0.57 -0.68
N GLY A 7 15.37 0.51 -0.01
CA GLY A 7 14.70 1.67 0.54
C GLY A 7 13.30 1.35 1.04
N TYR A 8 12.76 2.30 1.79
CA TYR A 8 11.38 2.30 2.25
C TYR A 8 10.65 3.45 1.60
N ILE A 9 9.47 3.17 1.05
CA ILE A 9 8.55 4.14 0.47
C ILE A 9 7.33 4.17 1.37
N LYS A 10 7.01 5.34 1.92
CA LYS A 10 5.81 5.54 2.74
C LYS A 10 4.83 6.35 1.93
N LEU A 11 3.66 5.78 1.67
CA LEU A 11 2.60 6.42 0.90
C LEU A 11 1.30 6.36 1.70
N GLN A 12 0.40 7.28 1.40
CA GLN A 12 -0.93 7.31 1.97
C GLN A 12 -1.92 7.18 0.81
N ILE A 13 -2.75 6.15 0.86
CA ILE A 13 -3.64 5.80 -0.25
C ILE A 13 -5.04 5.58 0.31
N PRO A 14 -6.07 6.19 -0.29
CA PRO A 14 -7.44 5.92 0.07
C PRO A 14 -7.79 4.45 -0.19
N ALA A 15 -8.35 3.77 0.81
CA ALA A 15 -8.84 2.40 0.72
C ALA A 15 -9.81 2.24 -0.47
N GLY A 16 -9.68 1.14 -1.21
CA GLY A 16 -10.51 0.85 -2.40
C GLY A 16 -10.31 1.82 -3.58
N LYS A 17 -9.45 2.84 -3.45
CA LYS A 17 -9.12 3.82 -4.49
C LYS A 17 -7.60 3.95 -4.67
N ALA A 18 -6.86 2.86 -4.57
CA ALA A 18 -5.50 2.88 -5.09
C ALA A 18 -5.54 3.19 -6.58
N ASN A 19 -4.75 4.18 -7.00
CA ASN A 19 -4.60 4.60 -8.39
C ASN A 19 -3.11 4.91 -8.62
N PRO A 20 -2.55 4.70 -9.82
CA PRO A 20 -1.13 4.97 -10.12
C PRO A 20 -0.82 6.47 -10.24
N SER A 21 -1.55 7.31 -9.51
CA SER A 21 -1.48 8.77 -9.51
C SER A 21 -0.08 9.28 -9.09
N PRO A 22 0.26 10.55 -9.37
CA PRO A 22 1.62 11.12 -9.25
C PRO A 22 2.38 10.94 -7.92
N PRO A 23 1.77 10.70 -6.74
CA PRO A 23 2.57 10.35 -5.56
C PRO A 23 3.00 8.88 -5.51
N VAL A 24 2.17 7.96 -6.02
CA VAL A 24 2.39 6.50 -5.92
C VAL A 24 3.15 5.98 -7.14
N GLY A 25 2.69 6.35 -8.34
CA GLY A 25 3.24 5.86 -9.60
C GLY A 25 4.73 6.18 -9.77
N PRO A 26 5.14 7.45 -9.66
CA PRO A 26 6.55 7.83 -9.71
C PRO A 26 7.41 7.21 -8.61
N ALA A 27 6.93 7.10 -7.37
CA ALA A 27 7.72 6.56 -6.27
C ALA A 27 8.04 5.05 -6.42
N LEU A 28 7.06 4.26 -6.83
CA LEU A 28 7.23 2.83 -7.11
C LEU A 28 7.93 2.61 -8.47
N GLY A 29 7.56 3.37 -9.50
CA GLY A 29 8.11 3.29 -10.84
C GLY A 29 9.59 3.67 -10.92
N GLN A 30 10.02 4.72 -10.21
CA GLN A 30 11.43 5.10 -10.11
C GLN A 30 12.30 4.00 -9.48
N ARG A 31 11.70 3.10 -8.69
CA ARG A 31 12.39 1.95 -8.09
C ARG A 31 12.24 0.67 -8.90
N GLY A 32 11.60 0.71 -10.06
CA GLY A 32 11.35 -0.45 -10.92
C GLY A 32 10.36 -1.46 -10.33
N LEU A 33 9.47 -1.00 -9.45
CA LEU A 33 8.45 -1.84 -8.80
C LEU A 33 7.13 -1.81 -9.58
N ASN A 34 6.39 -2.91 -9.56
CA ASN A 34 5.12 -3.03 -10.26
C ASN A 34 3.99 -2.23 -9.59
N ILE A 35 3.76 -1.00 -10.08
CA ILE A 35 2.72 -0.09 -9.58
C ILE A 35 1.32 -0.71 -9.70
N MET A 36 0.99 -1.33 -10.84
CA MET A 36 -0.33 -1.94 -11.07
C MET A 36 -0.58 -3.14 -10.14
N GLU A 37 0.45 -3.94 -9.86
CA GLU A 37 0.35 -5.08 -8.95
C GLU A 37 0.13 -4.61 -7.52
N PHE A 38 0.89 -3.61 -7.08
CA PHE A 38 0.70 -2.96 -5.80
C PHE A 38 -0.71 -2.36 -5.68
N CYS A 39 -1.18 -1.67 -6.71
CA CYS A 39 -2.51 -1.05 -6.74
C CYS A 39 -3.63 -2.09 -6.63
N LYS A 40 -3.53 -3.21 -7.35
CA LYS A 40 -4.48 -4.34 -7.25
C LYS A 40 -4.42 -5.01 -5.88
N ALA A 41 -3.23 -5.33 -5.39
CA ALA A 41 -3.04 -5.99 -4.11
C ALA A 41 -3.54 -5.12 -2.96
N PHE A 42 -3.31 -3.80 -3.02
CA PHE A 42 -3.83 -2.84 -2.05
C PHE A 42 -5.36 -2.74 -2.11
N ASN A 43 -5.96 -2.63 -3.30
CA ASN A 43 -7.41 -2.60 -3.46
C ASN A 43 -8.07 -3.91 -2.98
N ALA A 44 -7.46 -5.07 -3.25
CA ALA A 44 -7.94 -6.36 -2.74
C ALA A 44 -7.85 -6.46 -1.21
N ALA A 45 -6.74 -6.00 -0.63
CA ALA A 45 -6.53 -6.02 0.82
C ALA A 45 -7.38 -4.98 1.57
N THR A 46 -7.73 -3.88 0.90
CA THR A 46 -8.64 -2.84 1.41
C THR A 46 -10.09 -3.03 0.96
N GLN A 47 -10.42 -4.12 0.26
CA GLN A 47 -11.77 -4.39 -0.24
C GLN A 47 -12.80 -4.61 0.89
N GLY A 48 -12.32 -5.02 2.07
CA GLY A 48 -13.12 -5.13 3.30
C GLY A 48 -13.14 -3.84 4.13
N MET A 49 -12.43 -2.79 3.73
CA MET A 49 -12.37 -1.49 4.42
C MET A 49 -13.31 -0.49 3.74
N GLU A 50 -13.71 0.54 4.48
CA GLU A 50 -14.57 1.58 3.94
C GLU A 50 -13.82 2.36 2.84
N PRO A 51 -14.34 2.39 1.60
CA PRO A 51 -13.67 3.05 0.50
C PRO A 51 -13.55 4.55 0.77
N GLY A 52 -12.33 5.08 0.67
CA GLY A 52 -12.02 6.49 0.96
C GLY A 52 -11.26 6.74 2.26
N LEU A 53 -11.07 5.73 3.12
CA LEU A 53 -10.23 5.89 4.31
C LEU A 53 -8.75 6.04 3.93
N PRO A 54 -8.04 7.07 4.43
CA PRO A 54 -6.64 7.29 4.09
C PRO A 54 -5.76 6.28 4.82
N THR A 55 -5.42 5.19 4.15
CA THR A 55 -4.67 4.07 4.71
C THR A 55 -3.17 4.25 4.44
N PRO A 56 -2.33 4.39 5.48
CA PRO A 56 -0.89 4.48 5.30
C PRO A 56 -0.30 3.12 4.95
N VAL A 57 0.57 3.11 3.94
CA VAL A 57 1.22 1.91 3.42
C VAL A 57 2.72 2.13 3.34
N VAL A 58 3.47 1.14 3.80
CA VAL A 58 4.93 1.14 3.77
C VAL A 58 5.38 0.06 2.80
N ILE A 59 5.99 0.47 1.69
CA ILE A 59 6.57 -0.43 0.70
C ILE A 59 8.08 -0.50 0.96
N THR A 60 8.56 -1.69 1.26
CA THR A 60 9.97 -2.02 1.38
C THR A 60 10.44 -2.56 0.03
N ALA A 61 11.36 -1.84 -0.61
CA ALA A 61 11.99 -2.27 -1.85
C ALA A 61 13.24 -3.11 -1.52
N TYR A 62 13.40 -4.27 -2.17
CA TYR A 62 14.55 -5.15 -2.00
C TYR A 62 15.44 -5.18 -3.25
N ALA A 63 16.72 -5.52 -3.06
CA ALA A 63 17.73 -5.46 -4.11
C ALA A 63 17.48 -6.45 -5.25
N ASP A 64 16.67 -7.49 -5.00
CA ASP A 64 16.24 -8.49 -5.97
C ASP A 64 15.06 -8.02 -6.84
N LYS A 65 14.76 -6.72 -6.89
CA LYS A 65 13.58 -6.12 -7.54
C LYS A 65 12.24 -6.58 -6.95
N SER A 66 12.26 -7.33 -5.85
CA SER A 66 11.06 -7.61 -5.06
C SER A 66 10.66 -6.39 -4.25
N PHE A 67 9.37 -6.27 -3.98
CA PHE A 67 8.85 -5.33 -2.99
C PHE A 67 7.93 -6.06 -2.02
N THR A 68 7.94 -5.63 -0.76
CA THR A 68 6.91 -6.03 0.21
C THR A 68 6.20 -4.78 0.64
N PHE A 69 4.88 -4.77 0.57
CA PHE A 69 4.10 -3.69 1.14
C PHE A 69 3.44 -4.16 2.43
N VAL A 70 3.51 -3.32 3.44
CA VAL A 70 2.78 -3.49 4.69
C VAL A 70 1.76 -2.37 4.73
N MET A 71 0.49 -2.74 4.54
CA MET A 71 -0.61 -1.85 4.87
C MET A 71 -0.68 -1.75 6.39
N LYS A 72 -0.58 -0.54 6.93
CA LYS A 72 -0.99 -0.33 8.31
C LYS A 72 -2.51 -0.36 8.34
N SER A 73 -3.08 -1.10 9.28
CA SER A 73 -4.53 -1.06 9.47
C SER A 73 -4.94 0.38 9.79
N PRO A 74 -5.91 0.96 9.05
CA PRO A 74 -6.59 2.16 9.53
C PRO A 74 -7.28 1.82 10.87
N PRO A 75 -7.50 2.80 11.76
CA PRO A 75 -7.93 2.56 13.12
C PRO A 75 -9.18 1.67 13.16
N ALA A 76 -9.13 0.64 14.02
CA ALA A 76 -10.20 -0.34 14.27
C ALA A 76 -11.55 0.29 14.67
N THR A 77 -11.57 1.61 14.90
CA THR A 77 -12.76 2.43 15.15
C THR A 77 -13.85 2.27 14.08
N ILE A 78 -13.50 1.98 12.81
CA ILE A 78 -14.50 1.76 11.74
C ILE A 78 -15.07 0.33 11.77
N LEU A 79 -14.27 -0.67 12.15
CA LEU A 79 -14.75 -2.05 12.32
C LEU A 79 -15.75 -2.16 13.48
N ILE A 80 -15.59 -1.36 14.54
CA ILE A 80 -16.52 -1.33 15.68
C ILE A 80 -17.79 -0.53 15.35
N LYS A 81 -17.72 0.55 14.55
CA LYS A 81 -18.89 1.34 14.15
C LYS A 81 -19.90 0.62 13.23
N LYS A 82 -19.52 -0.54 12.68
CA LYS A 82 -20.35 -1.33 11.75
C LYS A 82 -20.80 -2.68 12.34
N ALA A 83 -20.23 -3.06 13.47
CA ALA A 83 -20.66 -4.22 14.27
C ALA A 83 -21.72 -3.83 15.32
N ALA A 84 -22.08 -2.54 15.40
CA ALA A 84 -23.16 -1.98 16.22
C ALA A 84 -24.27 -1.42 15.34
#